data_AF-A0A561SLK6-F1
#
_entry.id   AF-A0A561SLK6-F1
#
_cell.length_a   1.000
_cell.length_b   1.000
_cell.length_c   1.000
_cell.angle_alpha   90.00
_cell.angle_beta   90.00
_cell.angle_gamma   90.00
#
_symmetry.space_group_name_H-M   'P 1'
#
loop_
_entity.id
_entity.type
_entity.pdbx_description
1 polymer ?
#
loop_
_entity_poly.entity_id
_entity_poly.type
_entity_poly.pdbx_seq_one_letter_code
_entity_poly.pdbx_strand_id
1 'polypeptide(L)'
;MRVLADFCAHVGKAPDELVAFCFLRKRDTGVRFVSVKRRVAVNEWIEEFAAEQGWEGKEAVSNANIIRGFLIHNGVLIQGRVWTGD
;
A
#
# COMPACT_ATOMS: atom_id res chain seq x y z
N MET A 1 -3.06 5.33 -14.32
CA MET A 1 -1.90 4.80 -13.56
C MET A 1 -1.93 3.27 -13.64
N ARG A 2 -1.10 2.66 -14.49
CA ARG A 2 -1.13 1.21 -14.73
C ARG A 2 -0.72 0.39 -13.50
N VAL A 3 0.35 0.78 -12.80
CA VAL A 3 0.85 0.10 -11.59
C VAL A 3 -0.20 -0.02 -10.48
N LEU A 4 -0.97 1.05 -10.19
CA LEU A 4 -2.01 0.99 -9.16
C LEU A 4 -3.15 0.05 -9.57
N ALA A 5 -3.58 0.09 -10.83
CA ALA A 5 -4.63 -0.78 -11.33
C ALA A 5 -4.20 -2.26 -11.28
N ASP A 6 -2.97 -2.56 -11.70
CA ASP A 6 -2.40 -3.91 -11.68
C ASP A 6 -2.25 -4.42 -10.25
N PHE A 7 -1.79 -3.57 -9.32
CA PHE A 7 -1.73 -3.91 -7.89
C PHE A 7 -3.12 -4.20 -7.30
N CYS A 8 -4.10 -3.34 -7.60
CA CYS A 8 -5.50 -3.53 -7.19
C CYS A 8 -6.08 -4.86 -7.70
N ALA A 9 -5.79 -5.21 -8.96
CA ALA A 9 -6.17 -6.50 -9.53
C ALA A 9 -5.48 -7.67 -8.80
N HIS A 10 -4.17 -7.55 -8.52
CA HIS A 10 -3.39 -8.57 -7.80
C HIS A 10 -3.96 -8.86 -6.40
N VAL A 11 -4.34 -7.83 -5.62
CA VAL A 11 -4.90 -8.02 -4.26
C VAL A 11 -6.42 -8.24 -4.24
N GLY A 12 -7.07 -8.25 -5.41
CA GLY A 12 -8.52 -8.39 -5.54
C GLY A 12 -9.29 -7.28 -4.82
N LYS A 13 -8.86 -6.02 -4.93
CA LYS A 13 -9.52 -4.85 -4.32
C LYS A 13 -9.60 -3.69 -5.29
N ALA A 14 -10.76 -3.05 -5.34
CA ALA A 14 -10.87 -1.74 -5.95
C ALA A 14 -10.04 -0.69 -5.16
N PRO A 15 -9.64 0.43 -5.78
CA PRO A 15 -8.81 1.44 -5.11
C PRO A 15 -9.42 2.00 -3.82
N ASP A 16 -10.74 2.21 -3.80
CA ASP A 16 -11.49 2.67 -2.63
C ASP A 16 -11.59 1.60 -1.53
N GLU A 17 -11.76 0.33 -1.89
CA GLU A 17 -11.72 -0.80 -0.95
C GLU A 17 -10.34 -0.98 -0.32
N LEU A 18 -9.27 -0.77 -1.09
CA LEU A 18 -7.90 -0.79 -0.60
C LEU A 18 -7.67 0.32 0.45
N VAL A 19 -8.15 1.54 0.18
CA VAL A 19 -8.13 2.64 1.16
C VAL A 19 -8.96 2.25 2.38
N ALA A 20 -10.19 1.80 2.20
CA ALA A 20 -11.10 1.45 3.30
C ALA A 20 -10.53 0.36 4.20
N PHE A 21 -9.86 -0.65 3.64
CA PHE A 21 -9.19 -1.72 4.35
C PHE A 21 -8.17 -1.21 5.39
N CYS A 22 -7.55 -0.07 5.13
CA CYS A 22 -6.53 0.51 6.01
C CYS A 22 -7.12 1.16 7.27
N PHE A 23 -8.43 1.42 7.30
CA PHE A 23 -9.10 2.06 8.42
C PHE A 23 -9.94 1.07 9.22
N LEU A 24 -9.90 1.23 10.54
CA LEU A 24 -10.79 0.53 11.47
C LEU A 24 -11.53 1.56 12.32
N ARG A 25 -12.57 1.10 13.02
CA ARG A 25 -13.26 1.86 14.05
C ARG A 25 -13.00 1.24 15.41
N LYS A 26 -12.71 2.06 16.41
CA LYS A 26 -12.67 1.58 17.80
C LYS A 26 -14.07 1.12 18.23
N ARG A 27 -14.17 -0.01 18.92
CA ARG A 27 -15.47 -0.61 19.28
C ARG A 27 -16.27 0.24 20.27
N ASP A 28 -15.58 0.90 21.18
CA ASP A 28 -16.14 1.69 22.28
C ASP A 28 -16.62 3.08 21.86
N THR A 29 -15.88 3.73 20.96
CA THR A 29 -16.04 5.15 20.61
C THR A 29 -16.46 5.36 19.16
N GLY A 30 -16.39 4.33 18.31
CA GLY A 30 -16.68 4.42 16.88
C GLY A 30 -15.67 5.24 16.08
N VAL A 31 -14.65 5.79 16.74
CA VAL A 31 -13.62 6.65 16.14
C VAL A 31 -12.86 5.88 15.08
N ARG A 32 -12.82 6.45 13.87
CA ARG A 32 -12.07 5.92 12.73
C ARG A 32 -10.58 6.20 12.92
N PHE A 33 -9.74 5.21 12.70
CA PHE A 33 -8.28 5.35 12.77
C PHE A 33 -7.59 4.50 11.71
N VAL A 34 -6.37 4.88 11.34
CA VAL A 34 -5.51 4.09 10.44
C VAL A 34 -4.89 2.95 11.23
N SER A 35 -5.15 1.71 10.81
CA SER A 35 -4.67 0.53 11.51
C SER A 35 -3.23 0.20 11.15
N VAL A 36 -2.35 0.17 12.15
CA VAL A 36 -0.94 -0.23 11.98
C VAL A 36 -0.83 -1.61 11.33
N LYS A 37 -1.60 -2.60 11.83
CA LYS A 37 -1.60 -3.96 11.30
C LYS A 37 -2.03 -4.02 9.82
N ARG A 38 -3.02 -3.21 9.43
CA ARG A 38 -3.49 -3.17 8.04
C ARG A 38 -2.44 -2.52 7.13
N ARG A 39 -1.71 -1.50 7.59
CA ARG A 39 -0.60 -0.91 6.84
C ARG A 39 0.55 -1.88 6.63
N VAL A 40 0.87 -2.69 7.65
CA VAL A 40 1.89 -3.74 7.53
C VAL A 40 1.48 -4.75 6.45
N ALA A 41 0.25 -5.26 6.50
CA ALA A 41 -0.28 -6.16 5.48
C ALA A 41 -0.22 -5.56 4.07
N VAL A 42 -0.57 -4.28 3.91
CA VAL A 42 -0.49 -3.60 2.61
C VAL A 42 0.96 -3.47 2.13
N ASN A 43 1.91 -3.21 3.03
CA ASN A 43 3.34 -3.21 2.67
C ASN A 43 3.81 -4.59 2.24
N GLU A 44 3.39 -5.66 2.93
CA GLU A 44 3.70 -7.04 2.55
C GLU A 44 3.16 -7.34 1.14
N TRP A 45 1.91 -7.00 0.85
CA TRP A 45 1.35 -7.15 -0.50
C TRP A 45 2.08 -6.36 -1.57
N ILE A 46 2.55 -5.14 -1.25
CA ILE A 46 3.34 -4.34 -2.19
C ILE A 46 4.70 -5.00 -2.46
N GLU A 47 5.33 -5.60 -1.45
CA GLU A 47 6.58 -6.34 -1.61
C GLU A 47 6.41 -7.62 -2.42
N GLU A 48 5.36 -8.39 -2.14
CA GLU A 48 4.96 -9.58 -2.91
C GLU A 48 4.69 -9.22 -4.38
N PHE A 49 3.88 -8.19 -4.62
CA PHE A 49 3.59 -7.69 -5.96
C PHE A 49 4.86 -7.26 -6.69
N ALA A 50 5.74 -6.49 -6.05
CA ALA A 50 6.99 -6.06 -6.67
C ALA A 50 7.89 -7.25 -7.06
N ALA A 51 7.94 -8.28 -6.22
CA ALA A 51 8.66 -9.51 -6.52
C ALA A 51 8.05 -10.27 -7.71
N GLU A 52 6.72 -10.37 -7.79
CA GLU A 52 6.03 -11.01 -8.93
C GLU A 52 6.24 -10.27 -10.25
N GLN A 53 6.39 -8.94 -10.21
CA GLN A 53 6.72 -8.13 -11.38
C GLN A 53 8.20 -8.24 -11.79
N GLY A 54 9.04 -8.87 -10.95
CA GLY A 54 10.49 -8.95 -11.17
C GLY A 54 11.20 -7.61 -11.05
N TRP A 55 10.63 -6.64 -10.34
CA TRP A 55 11.26 -5.34 -10.15
C TRP A 55 12.37 -5.42 -9.11
N GLU A 56 13.48 -4.73 -9.38
CA GLU A 56 14.64 -4.72 -8.50
C GLU A 56 15.10 -3.30 -8.16
N GLY A 57 15.84 -3.19 -7.06
CA GLY A 57 16.48 -1.96 -6.59
C GLY A 57 15.60 -0.71 -6.65
N LYS A 58 16.08 0.31 -7.37
CA LYS A 58 15.38 1.59 -7.52
C LYS A 58 14.01 1.44 -8.19
N GLU A 59 13.87 0.56 -9.17
CA GLU A 59 12.60 0.35 -9.88
C GLU A 59 11.51 -0.17 -8.94
N ALA A 60 11.84 -1.19 -8.13
CA ALA A 60 10.93 -1.73 -7.13
C ALA A 60 10.46 -0.63 -6.16
N VAL A 61 11.39 0.17 -5.64
CA VAL A 61 11.08 1.27 -4.72
C VAL A 61 10.19 2.33 -5.39
N SER A 62 10.52 2.75 -6.61
CA SER A 62 9.76 3.76 -7.35
C SER A 62 8.34 3.29 -7.67
N ASN A 63 8.16 2.07 -8.16
CA ASN A 63 6.83 1.53 -8.48
C ASN A 63 6.00 1.30 -7.22
N ALA A 64 6.61 0.78 -6.15
CA ALA A 64 5.94 0.62 -4.86
C ALA A 64 5.49 1.98 -4.27
N ASN A 65 6.26 3.04 -4.50
CA ASN A 65 5.90 4.39 -4.07
C ASN A 65 4.73 5.00 -4.85
N ILE A 66 4.41 4.53 -6.05
CA ILE A 66 3.18 4.93 -6.75
C ILE A 66 1.95 4.48 -5.94
N ILE A 67 1.97 3.25 -5.43
CA ILE A 67 0.89 2.68 -4.62
C ILE A 67 0.81 3.39 -3.26
N ARG A 68 1.96 3.58 -2.59
CA ARG A 68 2.01 4.31 -1.30
C ARG A 68 1.57 5.76 -1.45
N GLY A 69 1.96 6.44 -2.53
CA GLY A 69 1.53 7.80 -2.82
C GLY A 69 0.01 7.91 -2.92
N PHE A 70 -0.64 6.99 -3.63
CA PHE A 70 -2.10 6.90 -3.68
C PHE A 70 -2.72 6.76 -2.27
N LEU A 71 -2.17 5.88 -1.44
CA LEU A 71 -2.65 5.67 -0.06
C LEU A 71 -2.46 6.92 0.81
N ILE A 72 -1.31 7.58 0.71
CA ILE A 72 -0.98 8.81 1.44
C ILE A 72 -1.95 9.94 1.05
N HIS A 73 -2.22 10.12 -0.24
CA HIS A 73 -3.21 11.10 -0.71
C HIS A 73 -4.63 10.84 -0.18
N ASN A 74 -4.94 9.58 0.19
CA ASN A 74 -6.22 9.19 0.78
C ASN A 74 -6.18 9.08 2.32
N GLY A 75 -5.18 9.68 2.97
CA GLY A 75 -5.09 9.77 4.42
C GLY A 75 -4.52 8.52 5.12
N VAL A 76 -3.98 7.57 4.36
CA VAL A 76 -3.27 6.40 4.90
C VAL A 76 -1.78 6.72 4.92
N LEU A 77 -1.30 7.25 6.04
CA LEU A 77 0.13 7.45 6.25
C LEU A 77 0.84 6.10 6.23
N ILE A 78 1.61 5.78 5.20
CA ILE A 78 2.34 4.51 5.05
C ILE A 78 3.77 4.78 4.58
N GLN A 79 4.72 4.01 5.08
CA GLN A 79 6.14 4.12 4.73
C GLN A 79 6.63 2.78 4.19
N GLY A 80 7.63 2.81 3.32
CA GLY A 80 8.27 1.63 2.75
C GLY A 80 9.79 1.75 2.77
N ARG A 81 10.46 0.81 2.10
CA ARG A 81 11.92 0.82 1.94
C ARG A 81 12.38 2.07 1.19
N VAL A 82 13.57 2.55 1.55
CA VAL A 82 14.26 3.65 0.87
C VAL A 82 15.40 3.07 0.06
N TRP A 83 15.53 3.50 -1.19
CA TRP A 83 16.67 3.12 -2.03
C TRP A 83 17.92 3.89 -1.58
N THR A 84 18.99 3.17 -1.21
CA THR A 84 20.25 3.76 -0.71
C THR A 84 21.40 3.76 -1.72
N GLY A 85 21.24 3.11 -2.89
CA GLY A 85 22.21 3.22 -3.99
C GLY A 85 23.09 2.00 -4.26
N ASP A 86 22.84 0.87 -3.59
CA ASP A 86 23.67 -0.35 -3.70
C ASP A 86 23.00 -1.44 -4.54
#